data_AF-A0A2T6KF13-F1
#
_entry.id   AF-A0A2T6KF13-F1
#
_cell.length_a   1.000
_cell.length_b   1.000
_cell.length_c   1.000
_cell.angle_alpha   90.00
_cell.angle_beta   90.00
_cell.angle_gamma   90.00
#
_symmetry.space_group_name_H-M   'P 1'
#
loop_
_entity.id
_entity.type
_entity.pdbx_description
1 polymer ?
#
loop_
_entity_poly.entity_id
_entity_poly.type
_entity_poly.pdbx_seq_one_letter_code
_entity_poly.pdbx_strand_id
1 'polypeptide(L)'
;MEDQQVDWAEYARAQDELKKSTTVNDRHWGLEAALGNALTDIESGKHIDRSDTERRIQSGARKNRHRARLLRLQPLTWQPDIVDPTANYETSSELVFLCTAMGGDDYNLMKNVAGGATYGELSGIMNAETSAIRKRVSRIRMSARNLLPQQ
;
A
#
# COMPACT_ATOMS: atom_id res chain seq x y z
N MET A 1 24.36 -24.50 -5.37
CA MET A 1 23.80 -25.18 -4.18
C MET A 1 24.12 -24.37 -2.93
N GLU A 2 25.35 -23.87 -2.81
CA GLU A 2 25.81 -22.98 -1.72
C GLU A 2 25.04 -21.64 -1.66
N ASP A 3 24.78 -21.00 -2.82
CA ASP A 3 24.05 -19.72 -2.88
C ASP A 3 22.62 -19.81 -2.32
N GLN A 4 21.92 -20.91 -2.62
CA GLN A 4 20.56 -21.14 -2.13
C GLN A 4 20.54 -21.36 -0.61
N GLN A 5 21.61 -21.90 -0.03
CA GLN A 5 21.76 -22.07 1.42
C GLN A 5 21.96 -20.72 2.12
N VAL A 6 22.68 -19.79 1.47
CA VAL A 6 22.85 -18.41 1.96
C VAL A 6 21.52 -17.65 1.94
N ASP A 7 20.73 -17.80 0.87
CA ASP A 7 19.42 -17.14 0.75
C ASP A 7 18.46 -17.58 1.87
N TRP A 8 18.37 -18.89 2.13
CA TRP A 8 17.55 -19.44 3.22
C TRP A 8 18.07 -19.03 4.61
N ALA A 9 19.37 -18.85 4.77
CA ALA A 9 19.95 -18.36 6.03
C ALA A 9 19.56 -16.91 6.31
N GLU A 10 19.56 -16.05 5.30
CA GLU A 10 19.10 -14.66 5.44
C GLU A 10 17.59 -14.58 5.69
N TYR A 11 16.80 -15.42 5.02
CA TYR A 11 15.38 -15.56 5.31
C TYR A 11 15.13 -15.98 6.76
N ALA A 12 15.82 -17.02 7.24
CA ALA A 12 15.70 -17.53 8.60
C ALA A 12 16.11 -16.48 9.65
N ARG A 13 17.16 -15.69 9.38
CA ARG A 13 17.59 -14.58 10.25
C ARG A 13 16.47 -13.54 10.40
N ALA A 14 15.88 -13.10 9.29
CA ALA A 14 14.80 -12.11 9.32
C ALA A 14 13.55 -12.67 10.00
N GLN A 15 13.28 -13.97 9.84
CA GLN A 15 12.16 -14.67 10.50
C GLN A 15 12.37 -14.76 12.02
N ASP A 16 13.59 -15.07 12.48
CA ASP A 16 13.92 -15.12 13.90
C ASP A 16 13.87 -13.72 14.54
N GLU A 17 14.31 -12.68 13.82
CA GLU A 17 14.16 -11.29 14.26
C GLU A 17 12.67 -10.90 14.41
N LEU A 18 11.83 -11.26 13.44
CA LEU A 18 10.39 -11.02 13.50
C LEU A 18 9.75 -11.76 14.67
N LYS A 19 10.11 -13.03 14.88
CA LYS A 19 9.60 -13.87 15.99
C LYS A 19 9.96 -13.31 17.36
N LYS A 20 11.13 -12.67 17.49
CA LYS A 20 11.59 -12.03 18.73
C LYS A 20 10.99 -10.63 18.95
N SER A 21 10.32 -10.08 17.94
CA SER A 21 9.67 -8.78 18.04
C SER A 21 8.41 -8.87 18.91
N THR A 22 8.37 -8.10 19.99
CA THR A 22 7.22 -8.03 20.92
C THR A 22 6.28 -6.87 20.62
N THR A 23 6.61 -6.01 19.65
CA THR A 23 5.83 -4.81 19.33
C THR A 23 5.62 -4.69 17.83
N VAL A 24 4.38 -4.38 17.44
CA VAL A 24 4.02 -4.10 16.05
C VAL A 24 4.36 -2.65 15.74
N ASN A 25 5.60 -2.43 15.28
CA ASN A 25 6.11 -1.12 14.87
C ASN A 25 6.50 -1.12 13.38
N ASP A 26 7.01 -0.01 12.86
CA ASP A 26 7.39 0.07 11.43
C ASP A 26 8.42 -0.98 11.00
N ARG A 27 9.32 -1.40 11.91
CA ARG A 27 10.31 -2.45 11.64
C ARG A 27 9.65 -3.81 11.52
N HIS A 28 8.61 -4.10 12.32
CA HIS A 28 7.81 -5.31 12.22
C HIS A 28 7.19 -5.45 10.81
N TRP A 29 6.52 -4.39 10.34
CA TRP A 29 5.97 -4.33 8.98
C TRP A 29 7.06 -4.42 7.89
N GLY A 30 8.22 -3.83 8.15
CA GLY A 30 9.40 -3.96 7.29
C GLY A 30 9.87 -5.41 7.15
N LEU A 31 9.98 -6.13 8.26
CA LEU A 31 10.40 -7.53 8.31
C LEU A 31 9.41 -8.43 7.57
N GLU A 32 8.10 -8.28 7.79
CA GLU A 32 7.07 -9.03 7.07
C GLU A 32 7.18 -8.80 5.54
N ALA A 33 7.30 -7.55 5.11
CA ALA A 33 7.44 -7.22 3.70
C ALA A 33 8.74 -7.77 3.10
N ALA A 34 9.84 -7.77 3.85
CA ALA A 34 11.12 -8.32 3.41
C ALA A 34 11.04 -9.85 3.25
N LEU A 35 10.44 -10.55 4.21
CA LEU A 35 10.23 -12.00 4.16
C LEU A 35 9.35 -12.40 2.98
N GLY A 36 8.25 -11.69 2.73
CA GLY A 36 7.38 -11.97 1.58
C GLY A 36 8.12 -11.84 0.24
N ASN A 37 8.92 -10.79 0.06
CA ASN A 37 9.72 -10.62 -1.15
C ASN A 37 10.85 -11.65 -1.26
N ALA A 38 11.49 -11.98 -0.13
CA ALA A 38 12.57 -12.96 -0.11
C ALA A 38 12.07 -14.35 -0.50
N LEU A 39 10.88 -14.75 -0.03
CA LEU A 39 10.26 -16.00 -0.44
C LEU A 39 10.04 -16.06 -1.96
N THR A 40 9.43 -15.02 -2.55
CA THR A 40 9.19 -14.95 -3.99
C THR A 40 10.47 -15.04 -4.82
N ASP A 41 11.55 -14.40 -4.35
CA ASP A 41 12.83 -14.41 -5.04
C ASP A 41 13.55 -15.76 -4.93
N ILE A 42 13.54 -16.39 -3.76
CA ILE A 42 14.08 -17.75 -3.57
C ILE A 42 13.32 -18.74 -4.47
N GLU A 43 12.00 -18.67 -4.51
CA GLU A 43 11.16 -19.49 -5.40
C GLU A 43 11.45 -19.25 -6.89
N SER A 44 11.82 -18.01 -7.24
CA SER A 44 12.22 -17.62 -8.59
C SER A 44 13.69 -17.92 -8.91
N GLY A 45 14.46 -18.49 -7.97
CA GLY A 45 15.89 -18.79 -8.13
C GLY A 45 16.80 -17.55 -8.16
N LYS A 46 16.35 -16.42 -7.62
CA LYS A 46 17.15 -15.19 -7.49
C LYS A 46 17.90 -15.19 -6.18
N HIS A 47 19.17 -14.83 -6.25
CA HIS A 47 20.03 -14.67 -5.08
C HIS A 47 19.66 -13.41 -4.29
N ILE A 48 19.75 -13.49 -2.96
CA ILE A 48 19.43 -12.41 -2.03
C ILE A 48 20.55 -12.31 -1.01
N ASP A 49 21.15 -11.13 -0.91
CA ASP A 49 22.11 -10.86 0.14
C ASP A 49 21.48 -10.11 1.33
N ARG A 50 22.29 -9.95 2.37
CA ARG A 50 21.89 -9.23 3.59
C ARG A 50 21.55 -7.76 3.32
N SER A 51 22.25 -7.13 2.37
CA SER A 51 22.05 -5.71 2.04
C SER A 51 20.70 -5.50 1.35
N ASP A 52 20.32 -6.43 0.47
CA ASP A 52 19.03 -6.49 -0.18
C ASP A 52 17.90 -6.68 0.81
N THR A 53 18.10 -7.61 1.75
CA THR A 53 17.15 -7.88 2.83
C THR A 53 16.94 -6.64 3.70
N GLU A 54 18.00 -5.99 4.17
CA GLU A 54 17.89 -4.77 4.99
C GLU A 54 17.27 -3.60 4.21
N ARG A 55 17.62 -3.44 2.94
CA ARG A 55 17.00 -2.45 2.05
C ARG A 55 15.49 -2.67 1.94
N ARG A 56 15.04 -3.92 1.83
CA ARG A 56 13.61 -4.28 1.78
C ARG A 56 12.91 -3.99 3.10
N ILE A 57 13.54 -4.31 4.24
CA ILE A 57 13.02 -3.98 5.58
C ILE A 57 12.76 -2.47 5.69
N GLN A 58 13.77 -1.66 5.33
CA GLN A 58 13.65 -0.20 5.37
C GLN A 58 12.59 0.33 4.41
N SER A 59 12.48 -0.25 3.21
CA SER A 59 11.45 0.10 2.23
C SER A 59 10.05 -0.20 2.74
N GLY A 60 9.83 -1.41 3.30
CA GLY A 60 8.57 -1.80 3.92
C GLY A 60 8.18 -0.89 5.08
N ALA A 61 9.13 -0.57 5.97
CA ALA A 61 8.93 0.38 7.06
C ALA A 61 8.55 1.79 6.57
N ARG A 62 9.20 2.29 5.51
CA ARG A 62 8.85 3.58 4.88
C ARG A 62 7.44 3.56 4.27
N LYS A 63 7.08 2.48 3.58
CA LYS A 63 5.73 2.29 3.03
C LYS A 63 4.67 2.27 4.14
N ASN A 64 4.93 1.57 5.25
CA ASN A 64 4.01 1.54 6.38
C ASN A 64 3.80 2.93 6.98
N ARG A 65 4.89 3.69 7.23
CA ARG A 65 4.78 5.09 7.68
C ARG A 65 3.97 5.95 6.73
N HIS A 66 4.17 5.77 5.43
CA HIS A 66 3.41 6.49 4.43
C HIS A 66 1.91 6.14 4.48
N ARG A 67 1.58 4.84 4.58
CA ARG A 67 0.19 4.35 4.73
C ARG A 67 -0.46 4.88 6.00
N ALA A 68 0.21 4.75 7.14
CA ALA A 68 -0.27 5.28 8.43
C ALA A 68 -0.51 6.79 8.36
N ARG A 69 0.36 7.55 7.68
CA ARG A 69 0.15 8.99 7.45
C ARG A 69 -1.07 9.26 6.57
N LEU A 70 -1.27 8.51 5.49
CA LEU A 70 -2.46 8.67 4.64
C LEU A 70 -3.75 8.38 5.41
N LEU A 71 -3.76 7.32 6.21
CA LEU A 71 -4.89 6.98 7.08
C LEU A 71 -5.19 8.07 8.11
N ARG A 72 -4.18 8.80 8.60
CA ARG A 72 -4.38 9.97 9.48
C ARG A 72 -4.90 11.21 8.75
N LEU A 73 -4.58 11.37 7.47
CA LEU A 73 -5.06 12.48 6.65
C LEU A 73 -6.49 12.26 6.17
N GLN A 74 -6.91 11.00 6.08
CA GLN A 74 -8.32 10.69 5.98
C GLN A 74 -8.94 10.83 7.37
N PRO A 75 -10.14 11.43 7.50
CA PRO A 75 -10.89 11.31 8.72
C PRO A 75 -11.27 9.83 8.86
N LEU A 76 -10.42 9.05 9.54
CA LEU A 76 -10.79 7.75 10.09
C LEU A 76 -12.03 8.03 10.93
N THR A 77 -13.16 7.50 10.47
CA THR A 77 -14.49 7.58 11.04
C THR A 77 -14.56 6.85 12.38
N TRP A 78 -13.78 7.30 13.36
CA TRP A 78 -14.24 7.32 14.73
C TRP A 78 -14.75 8.73 14.99
N GLN A 79 -15.92 9.00 14.43
CA GLN A 79 -16.68 10.16 14.84
C GLN A 79 -17.36 9.79 16.15
N PRO A 80 -17.16 10.53 17.25
CA PRO A 80 -18.02 10.39 18.43
C PRO A 80 -19.47 10.56 17.99
N ASP A 81 -20.43 9.93 18.69
CA ASP A 81 -21.89 9.96 18.42
C ASP A 81 -22.52 11.39 18.35
N ILE A 82 -21.69 12.43 18.47
CA ILE A 82 -22.02 13.85 18.53
C ILE A 82 -21.73 14.55 17.18
N VAL A 83 -21.05 13.91 16.22
CA VAL A 83 -20.85 14.50 14.89
C VAL A 83 -22.11 14.29 14.06
N ASP A 84 -22.59 15.38 13.45
CA ASP A 84 -23.77 15.36 12.58
C ASP A 84 -23.62 14.28 11.49
N PRO A 85 -24.44 13.22 11.52
CA PRO A 85 -24.33 12.12 10.58
C PRO A 85 -24.58 12.55 9.13
N THR A 86 -25.21 13.72 8.89
CA THR A 86 -25.47 14.24 7.55
C THR A 86 -24.20 14.49 6.74
N ALA A 87 -23.12 14.96 7.36
CA ALA A 87 -21.84 15.16 6.66
C ALA A 87 -21.27 13.82 6.11
N ASN A 88 -21.49 12.72 6.84
CA ASN A 88 -21.12 11.38 6.35
C ASN A 88 -22.05 10.91 5.24
N TYR A 89 -23.34 11.22 5.30
CA TYR A 89 -24.30 10.89 4.24
C TYR A 89 -24.01 11.66 2.94
N GLU A 90 -23.72 12.96 3.03
CA GLU A 90 -23.32 13.78 1.88
C GLU A 90 -22.04 13.23 1.26
N THR A 91 -21.00 13.02 2.06
CA THR A 91 -19.72 12.44 1.60
C THR A 91 -19.91 11.05 0.99
N SER A 92 -20.76 10.21 1.60
CA SER A 92 -21.06 8.87 1.07
C SER A 92 -21.83 8.95 -0.25
N SER A 93 -22.77 9.89 -0.38
CA SER A 93 -23.53 10.10 -1.61
C SER A 93 -22.65 10.60 -2.76
N GLU A 94 -21.70 11.50 -2.48
CA GLU A 94 -20.71 11.98 -3.44
C GLU A 94 -19.76 10.87 -3.90
N LEU A 95 -19.36 9.97 -2.98
CA LEU A 95 -18.54 8.81 -3.32
C LEU A 95 -19.29 7.79 -4.18
N VAL A 96 -20.57 7.55 -3.90
CA VAL A 96 -21.44 6.70 -4.75
C VAL A 96 -21.58 7.33 -6.14
N PHE A 97 -21.83 8.63 -6.21
CA PHE A 97 -21.89 9.37 -7.47
C PHE A 97 -20.58 9.24 -8.27
N LEU A 98 -19.44 9.50 -7.64
CA LEU A 98 -18.12 9.36 -8.26
C LEU A 98 -17.86 7.93 -8.76
N CYS A 99 -18.26 6.91 -8.00
CA CYS A 99 -18.14 5.52 -8.43
C CYS A 99 -18.95 5.25 -9.71
N THR A 100 -20.19 5.76 -9.77
CA THR A 100 -21.04 5.61 -10.97
C THR A 100 -20.51 6.40 -12.16
N ALA A 101 -19.96 7.60 -11.95
CA ALA A 101 -19.52 8.49 -13.02
C ALA A 101 -18.16 8.12 -13.62
N MET A 102 -17.22 7.60 -12.80
CA MET A 102 -15.86 7.28 -13.26
C MET A 102 -15.70 5.85 -13.77
N GLY A 103 -16.64 4.96 -13.49
CA GLY A 103 -16.51 3.53 -13.76
C GLY A 103 -15.71 2.78 -12.68
N GLY A 104 -16.02 1.49 -12.53
CA GLY A 104 -15.53 0.66 -11.41
C GLY A 104 -14.00 0.55 -11.33
N ASP A 105 -13.31 0.43 -12.46
CA ASP A 105 -11.85 0.27 -12.49
C ASP A 105 -11.10 1.52 -12.03
N ASP A 106 -11.55 2.70 -12.48
CA ASP A 106 -10.94 3.99 -12.11
C ASP A 106 -11.24 4.35 -10.66
N TYR A 107 -12.46 4.05 -10.20
CA TYR A 107 -12.82 4.19 -8.79
C TYR A 107 -12.01 3.24 -7.90
N ASN A 108 -11.88 1.96 -8.27
CA ASN A 108 -11.07 0.99 -7.53
C ASN A 108 -9.60 1.38 -7.50
N LEU A 109 -9.04 1.89 -8.60
CA LEU A 109 -7.68 2.41 -8.64
C LEU A 109 -7.52 3.57 -7.64
N MET A 110 -8.42 4.55 -7.65
CA MET A 110 -8.39 5.67 -6.70
C MET A 110 -8.56 5.22 -5.25
N LYS A 111 -9.47 4.28 -4.98
CA LYS A 111 -9.68 3.69 -3.65
C LYS A 111 -8.42 3.03 -3.11
N ASN A 112 -7.73 2.24 -3.93
CA ASN A 112 -6.48 1.59 -3.51
C ASN A 112 -5.37 2.61 -3.23
N VAL A 113 -5.23 3.64 -4.07
CA VAL A 113 -4.27 4.74 -3.83
C VAL A 113 -4.61 5.48 -2.54
N ALA A 114 -5.89 5.75 -2.29
CA ALA A 114 -6.37 6.42 -1.08
C ALA A 114 -6.13 5.56 0.18
N GLY A 115 -6.28 4.24 0.07
CA GLY A 115 -5.89 3.26 1.11
C GLY A 115 -4.37 3.08 1.27
N GLY A 116 -3.57 3.79 0.48
CA GLY A 116 -2.11 3.82 0.60
C GLY A 116 -1.37 2.72 -0.16
N ALA A 117 -2.01 2.09 -1.14
CA ALA A 117 -1.29 1.27 -2.11
C ALA A 117 -0.30 2.12 -2.92
N THR A 118 0.91 1.62 -3.10
CA THR A 118 1.92 2.30 -3.92
C THR A 118 1.69 2.03 -5.41
N TYR A 119 2.11 2.95 -6.29
CA TYR A 119 1.96 2.74 -7.73
C TYR A 119 2.71 1.51 -8.25
N GLY A 120 3.78 1.07 -7.58
CA GLY A 120 4.48 -0.18 -7.91
C GLY A 120 3.68 -1.42 -7.54
N GLU A 121 2.97 -1.41 -6.40
CA GLU A 121 2.06 -2.51 -6.02
C GLU A 121 0.89 -2.62 -7.02
N LEU A 122 0.34 -1.47 -7.42
CA LEU A 122 -0.73 -1.42 -8.43
C LEU A 122 -0.25 -1.82 -9.82
N SER A 123 1.01 -1.57 -10.14
CA SER A 123 1.66 -1.97 -11.40
C SER A 123 1.69 -3.48 -11.56
N GLY A 124 2.02 -4.22 -10.50
CA GLY A 124 1.96 -5.67 -10.48
C GLY A 124 0.54 -6.22 -10.64
N ILE A 125 -0.44 -5.63 -9.95
CA ILE A 125 -1.84 -6.11 -9.98
C ILE A 125 -2.50 -5.82 -11.34
N MET A 126 -2.27 -4.64 -11.91
CA MET A 126 -2.94 -4.19 -13.13
C MET A 126 -2.16 -4.53 -14.41
N ASN A 127 -1.01 -5.19 -14.29
CA ASN A 127 -0.08 -5.50 -15.39
C ASN A 127 0.21 -4.27 -16.28
N ALA A 128 0.45 -3.13 -15.65
CA ALA A 128 0.67 -1.85 -16.33
C ALA A 128 1.88 -1.15 -15.72
N GLU A 129 2.60 -0.35 -16.50
CA GLU A 129 3.75 0.37 -15.97
C GLU A 129 3.37 1.35 -14.85
N THR A 130 4.26 1.47 -13.85
CA THR A 130 4.11 2.44 -12.74
C THR A 130 3.91 3.87 -13.26
N SER A 131 4.58 4.23 -14.37
CA SER A 131 4.48 5.54 -15.02
C SER A 131 3.06 5.80 -15.58
N ALA A 132 2.48 4.79 -16.22
CA ALA A 132 1.15 4.82 -16.80
C ALA A 132 0.07 4.93 -15.72
N ILE A 133 0.21 4.18 -14.62
CA ILE A 133 -0.70 4.25 -13.48
C ILE A 133 -0.70 5.64 -12.86
N ARG A 134 0.48 6.25 -12.66
CA ARG A 134 0.56 7.62 -12.13
C ARG A 134 -0.16 8.62 -13.03
N LYS A 135 0.03 8.52 -14.36
CA LYS A 135 -0.67 9.39 -15.34
C LYS A 135 -2.18 9.15 -15.32
N ARG A 136 -2.63 7.91 -15.20
CA ARG A 136 -4.05 7.54 -15.08
C ARG A 136 -4.67 8.14 -13.81
N VAL A 137 -4.04 7.96 -12.65
CA VAL A 137 -4.47 8.55 -11.37
C VAL A 137 -4.55 10.07 -11.43
N SER A 138 -3.57 10.73 -12.05
CA SER A 138 -3.61 12.19 -12.22
C SER A 138 -4.82 12.65 -13.04
N ARG A 139 -5.10 11.97 -14.17
CA ARG A 139 -6.27 12.25 -15.01
C ARG A 139 -7.58 12.00 -14.27
N ILE A 140 -7.67 10.88 -13.54
CA ILE A 140 -8.85 10.56 -12.74
C ILE A 140 -9.10 11.65 -11.69
N ARG A 141 -8.07 12.11 -10.97
CA ARG A 141 -8.22 13.19 -9.98
C ARG A 141 -8.74 14.49 -10.60
N MET A 142 -8.22 14.86 -11.78
CA MET A 142 -8.73 16.03 -12.49
C MET A 142 -10.20 15.84 -12.90
N SER A 143 -10.55 14.67 -13.42
CA SER A 143 -11.94 14.38 -13.80
C SER A 143 -12.87 14.36 -12.60
N ALA A 144 -12.48 13.72 -11.50
CA ALA A 144 -13.25 13.67 -10.27
C ALA A 144 -13.52 15.06 -9.70
N ARG A 145 -12.52 15.96 -9.76
CA ARG A 145 -12.67 17.35 -9.34
C ARG A 145 -13.68 18.13 -10.19
N ASN A 146 -13.83 17.79 -11.47
CA ASN A 146 -14.82 18.40 -12.34
C ASN A 146 -16.23 17.81 -12.14
N LEU A 147 -16.32 16.59 -11.60
CA LEU A 147 -17.59 15.89 -11.36
C LEU A 147 -18.21 16.25 -10.01
N LEU A 148 -17.39 16.55 -9.00
CA LEU A 148 -17.88 17.05 -7.72
C LEU A 148 -18.33 18.51 -7.84
N PRO A 149 -19.46 18.90 -7.21
CA PRO A 149 -19.84 20.29 -7.13
C PRO A 149 -18.72 21.10 -6.44
N GLN A 150 -18.34 22.24 -7.03
CA GLN A 150 -17.37 23.12 -6.39
C GLN A 150 -18.03 23.75 -5.17
N GLN A 151 -17.58 23.35 -3.97
CA GLN A 151 -17.91 24.03 -2.72
C GLN A 151 -17.19 25.38 -2.64
#